data_AF-A0A9D7W8F7-F1
#
_entry.id   AF-A0A9D7W8F7-F1
#
_cell.length_a   1.000
_cell.length_b   1.000
_cell.length_c   1.000
_cell.angle_alpha   90.00
_cell.angle_beta   90.00
_cell.angle_gamma   90.00
#
_symmetry.space_group_name_H-M   'P 1'
#
loop_
_entity.id
_entity.type
_entity.pdbx_description
1 polymer ?
#
loop_
_entity_poly.entity_id
_entity_poly.type
_entity_poly.pdbx_seq_one_letter_code
_entity_poly.pdbx_strand_id
1 'polypeptide(L)' 'MQNLTRSIQVQGCSLEEGVHPMSVHQGDCVNLDSDDDTYQVIGVDGDHDRCWVRRWPLQRSEVSPVFEISLERIRQVG' A
#
# COMPACT_ATOMS: atom_id res chain seq x y z
N MET A 1 -16.51 17.99 -43.80
CA MET A 1 -16.08 16.58 -43.70
C MET A 1 -15.16 16.49 -42.51
N GLN A 2 -15.58 15.82 -41.45
CA GLN A 2 -14.93 15.87 -40.14
C GLN A 2 -14.54 14.47 -39.67
N ASN A 3 -13.44 14.43 -38.91
CA ASN A 3 -12.95 13.38 -38.01
C ASN A 3 -12.15 12.23 -38.59
N LEU A 4 -10.93 12.08 -38.05
CA LEU A 4 -10.37 10.82 -37.58
C LEU A 4 -9.30 11.14 -36.50
N THR A 5 -9.75 11.68 -35.38
CA THR A 5 -8.91 11.72 -34.17
C THR A 5 -8.97 10.32 -33.56
N ARG A 6 -7.88 9.58 -33.72
CA ARG A 6 -7.62 8.26 -33.16
C ARG A 6 -7.74 8.31 -31.63
N SER A 7 -8.81 7.74 -31.09
CA SER A 7 -8.95 7.52 -29.66
C SER A 7 -7.93 6.47 -29.22
N ILE A 8 -6.85 6.91 -28.56
CA ILE A 8 -5.99 6.03 -27.78
C ILE A 8 -6.63 5.99 -26.40
N GLN A 9 -7.41 4.94 -26.14
CA GLN A 9 -7.92 4.65 -24.80
C GLN A 9 -6.74 4.15 -23.97
N VAL A 10 -6.01 5.07 -23.35
CA VAL A 10 -5.12 4.73 -22.24
C VAL A 10 -6.04 4.43 -21.06
N GLN A 11 -5.94 3.21 -20.53
CA GLN A 11 -6.66 2.77 -19.33
C GLN A 11 -6.24 3.68 -18.17
N GLY A 12 -7.03 4.73 -17.91
CA GLY A 12 -7.00 5.47 -16.67
C GLY A 12 -7.94 4.79 -15.70
N CYS A 13 -7.42 4.37 -14.54
CA CYS A 13 -8.28 3.99 -13.43
C CYS A 13 -9.14 5.22 -13.07
N SER A 14 -10.46 5.04 -13.05
CA SER A 14 -11.37 6.05 -12.51
C SER A 14 -11.03 6.26 -11.04
N LEU A 15 -10.52 7.43 -10.67
CA LEU A 15 -10.42 7.85 -9.28
C LEU A 15 -11.86 8.14 -8.80
N GLU A 16 -12.51 7.13 -8.23
CA GLU A 16 -13.77 7.36 -7.52
C GLU A 16 -13.45 8.12 -6.23
N GLU A 17 -13.53 9.44 -6.25
CA GLU A 17 -13.29 10.31 -5.09
C GLU A 17 -14.34 10.07 -3.98
N GLY A 18 -14.23 8.93 -3.30
CA GLY A 18 -14.77 8.64 -1.99
C GLY A 18 -13.59 8.41 -1.06
N VAL A 19 -13.80 8.52 0.25
CA VAL A 19 -12.81 8.04 1.22
C VAL A 19 -12.66 6.55 0.99
N HIS A 20 -11.75 6.16 0.10
CA HIS A 20 -11.37 4.77 -0.04
C HIS A 20 -10.75 4.40 1.29
N PRO A 21 -11.30 3.42 2.03
CA PRO A 21 -10.55 2.84 3.14
C PRO A 21 -9.18 2.48 2.55
N MET A 22 -8.10 2.99 3.14
CA MET A 22 -6.75 2.79 2.61
C MET A 22 -6.58 1.31 2.29
N SER A 23 -6.49 0.99 1.00
CA SER A 23 -6.45 -0.40 0.57
C SER A 23 -4.99 -0.84 0.63
N VAL A 24 -4.59 -1.34 1.78
CA VAL A 24 -3.27 -1.90 2.02
C VAL A 24 -3.21 -3.29 1.39
N HIS A 25 -2.20 -3.53 0.56
CA HIS A 25 -1.99 -4.80 -0.11
C HIS A 25 -0.65 -5.42 0.27
N GLN A 26 -0.53 -6.74 0.10
CA GLN A 26 0.74 -7.42 0.25
C GLN A 26 1.78 -6.86 -0.73
N GLY A 27 2.96 -6.56 -0.22
CA GLY A 27 4.08 -5.98 -0.97
C GLY A 27 4.15 -4.45 -0.86
N ASP A 28 3.10 -3.79 -0.40
CA ASP A 28 3.08 -2.33 -0.22
C ASP A 28 4.18 -1.89 0.75
N CYS A 29 4.77 -0.74 0.46
CA CYS A 29 5.64 -0.04 1.38
C CYS A 29 4.82 1.00 2.13
N VAL A 30 4.85 0.92 3.45
CA VAL A 30 4.02 1.72 4.35
C VAL A 30 4.87 2.27 5.50
N ASN A 31 4.44 3.38 6.08
CA ASN A 31 4.93 3.84 7.38
C ASN A 31 3.92 3.43 8.47
N LEU A 32 4.35 3.49 9.72
CA LEU A 32 3.48 3.28 10.86
C LEU A 32 3.21 4.61 11.56
N ASP A 33 2.13 4.71 12.34
CA ASP A 33 1.90 5.91 13.18
C ASP A 33 2.94 6.08 14.30
N SER A 34 3.70 5.02 14.60
CA SER A 34 4.55 4.96 15.79
C SER A 34 5.98 5.42 15.55
N ASP A 35 6.40 5.49 14.28
CA ASP A 35 7.74 5.90 13.88
C ASP A 35 7.73 6.33 12.40
N ASP A 36 8.84 6.93 11.96
CA ASP A 36 9.02 7.35 10.56
C ASP A 36 9.72 6.28 9.71
N ASP A 37 9.86 5.04 10.21
CA ASP A 37 10.47 3.96 9.45
C ASP A 37 9.51 3.42 8.39
N THR A 38 10.09 2.85 7.33
CA THR A 38 9.34 2.19 6.28
C THR A 38 9.27 0.69 6.54
N TYR A 39 8.13 0.12 6.23
CA TYR A 39 7.83 -1.29 6.38
C TYR A 39 7.22 -1.83 5.10
N GLN A 40 7.47 -3.11 4.83
CA GLN A 40 6.82 -3.84 3.75
C GLN A 40 5.72 -4.72 4.33
N VAL A 41 4.53 -4.66 3.72
CA VAL A 41 3.41 -5.55 4.04
C VAL A 41 3.69 -6.96 3.51
N ILE A 42 3.61 -7.94 4.39
CA ILE A 42 3.88 -9.36 4.12
C ILE A 42 2.58 -10.16 3.99
N GLY A 43 1.51 -9.72 4.63
CA GLY A 43 0.18 -10.28 4.48
C GLY A 43 -0.87 -9.33 5.04
N VAL A 44 -2.11 -9.47 4.57
CA VAL A 44 -3.25 -8.67 4.99
C VAL A 44 -4.38 -9.61 5.35
N ASP A 45 -5.00 -9.37 6.50
CA ASP A 45 -6.22 -10.03 6.96
C ASP A 45 -7.29 -8.94 7.13
N GLY A 46 -7.99 -8.69 6.03
CA GLY A 46 -9.02 -7.66 5.95
C GLY A 46 -10.28 -7.99 6.75
N ASP A 47 -10.50 -9.26 7.10
CA ASP A 47 -11.64 -9.66 7.93
C ASP A 47 -11.45 -9.25 9.40
N HIS A 48 -10.19 -9.08 9.83
CA HIS A 48 -9.83 -8.74 11.21
C HIS A 48 -9.14 -7.38 11.34
N ASP A 49 -9.15 -6.55 10.29
CA ASP A 49 -8.50 -5.24 10.25
C ASP A 49 -7.01 -5.27 10.66
N ARG A 50 -6.29 -6.34 10.28
CA ARG A 50 -4.88 -6.53 10.65
C ARG A 50 -4.02 -6.84 9.44
N CYS A 51 -2.74 -6.52 9.56
CA CYS A 51 -1.73 -6.93 8.60
C CYS A 51 -0.45 -7.35 9.29
N TRP A 52 0.42 -8.01 8.54
CA TRP A 52 1.76 -8.36 8.99
C TRP A 52 2.77 -7.58 8.17
N VAL A 53 3.72 -6.95 8.85
CA VAL A 53 4.73 -6.10 8.24
C VAL A 53 6.13 -6.50 8.70
N ARG A 54 7.15 -6.13 7.93
CA ARG A 54 8.57 -6.18 8.33
C ARG A 54 9.28 -4.90 7.93
N ARG A 55 10.37 -4.57 8.61
CA ARG A 55 11.17 -3.38 8.29
C ARG A 55 11.69 -3.41 6.86
N TRP A 56 11.64 -2.26 6.19
CA TRP A 56 12.12 -2.05 4.83
C TRP A 56 12.96 -0.76 4.75
N PRO A 57 14.08 -0.73 4.02
CA PRO A 57 14.69 -1.80 3.22
C PRO A 57 15.26 -2.94 4.09
N LEU A 58 15.41 -4.12 3.47
CA LEU A 58 16.01 -5.26 4.15
C LEU A 58 17.47 -4.96 4.51
N GLN A 59 17.79 -5.10 5.79
CA GLN A 59 19.17 -4.97 6.25
C GLN A 59 19.97 -6.24 5.92
N ARG A 60 21.21 -6.10 5.45
CA ARG A 60 22.05 -7.25 5.08
C ARG A 60 22.49 -8.09 6.28
N SER A 61 22.59 -7.48 7.46
CA SER A 61 23.19 -8.09 8.64
C SER A 61 22.16 -8.52 9.69
N GLU A 62 20.90 -8.15 9.53
CA GLU A 62 19.86 -8.35 10.53
C GLU A 62 18.63 -9.00 9.89
N VAL A 63 18.07 -10.01 10.56
CA VAL A 63 16.78 -10.58 10.19
C VAL A 63 15.72 -9.53 10.49
N SER A 64 15.03 -9.02 9.47
CA SER A 64 13.90 -8.11 9.66
C SER A 64 12.68 -8.91 10.15
N PRO A 65 12.31 -8.85 11.44
CA PRO A 65 11.24 -9.66 11.98
C PRO A 65 9.90 -9.24 11.36
N VAL A 66 9.03 -10.22 11.15
CA VAL A 66 7.64 -9.99 10.77
C VAL A 66 6.81 -9.86 12.03
N PHE A 67 5.98 -8.84 12.12
CA PHE A 67 5.07 -8.63 13.25
C PHE A 67 3.69 -8.17 12.77
N GLU A 68 2.69 -8.39 13.62
CA GLU A 68 1.29 -8.03 13.37
C GLU A 68 1.01 -6.58 13.80
N ILE A 69 0.18 -5.88 13.03
CA ILE A 69 -0.32 -4.54 13.37
C ILE A 69 -1.75 -4.33 12.86
N SER A 70 -2.51 -3.45 13.54
CA SER A 70 -3.81 -2.99 13.03
C SER A 70 -3.63 -2.15 11.75
N LEU A 71 -4.52 -2.34 10.78
CA LEU A 71 -4.58 -1.53 9.57
C LEU A 71 -4.77 -0.04 9.87
N GLU A 72 -5.39 0.30 11.00
CA GLU A 72 -5.60 1.68 11.44
C GLU A 72 -4.29 2.41 11.75
N ARG A 73 -3.20 1.67 12.03
CA ARG A 73 -1.88 2.25 12.33
C ARG A 73 -0.98 2.40 11.11
N ILE A 74 -1.50 2.05 9.93
CA ILE A 74 -0.79 2.15 8.66
C ILE A 74 -0.94 3.55 8.07
N ARG A 75 0.19 4.13 7.66
CA ARG A 75 0.27 5.36 6.88
C ARG A 75 0.87 5.06 5.52
N GLN A 76 0.25 5.55 4.46
CA GLN A 76 0.79 5.35 3.11
C GLN A 76 2.05 6.20 2.91
N VAL A 77 3.08 5.63 2.27
CA VAL A 77 4.29 6.38 1.88
C VAL A 77 3.88 7.39 0.81
N GLY A 78 4.19 8.67 1.05
CA GLY A 78 3.90 9.78 0.12
C GLY A 78 4.86 9.85 -1.05
#